data_AF-A0A6P5XRR4-F1
#
_entry.id   AF-A0A6P5XRR4-F1
#
_cell.length_a   1.000
_cell.length_b   1.000
_cell.length_c   1.000
_cell.angle_alpha   90.00
_cell.angle_beta   90.00
_cell.angle_gamma   90.00
#
_symmetry.space_group_name_H-M   'P 1'
#
loop_
_entity.id
_entity.type
_entity.pdbx_description
1 polymer ?
#
loop_
_entity_poly.entity_id
_entity_poly.type
_entity_poly.pdbx_seq_one_letter_code
_entity_poly.pdbx_strand_id
1 'polypeptide(L)'
;MGEMSSFQLGVIGALFLSVASSVSIVICNKALMSNLGFPFATTLTSWHLMVTFCTLHAAQRFSLFENKSIDMKTVMLFGILNGVSIGLLNLSLGFNSIGFYQMTKLAIIPFTVLLETIFLKKQFSQKIKLSLFLLLVGVSIASVTDLQLNFVGTILSLLAIVTTCVGQILTNTIQKRLNVSSTQLLYQSAPFQAAILFVSGPLVDQLLTKQNVFAYKYSPIVLAFIILSCIISVSVNFSTFLVIGKTSPVTYQVLGHLKTCLVLTFGYTLLHDPFTDRNIIGILIAIFGMGLYSYFCAQENKKKQPDPLGSQMKDKDATPFLALEKEGHEVKNSDKDSLV
;
A
#
# COMPACT_ATOMS: atom_id res chain seq x y z
N MET A 1 -8.41 -1.67 -26.04
CA MET A 1 -9.03 -2.56 -25.04
C MET A 1 -8.03 -3.48 -24.31
N GLY A 2 -6.85 -3.81 -24.88
CA GLY A 2 -5.85 -4.70 -24.26
C GLY A 2 -5.02 -4.13 -23.09
N GLU A 3 -4.68 -2.82 -23.09
CA GLU A 3 -3.87 -2.22 -22.02
C GLU A 3 -4.59 -2.15 -20.67
N MET A 4 -5.90 -1.89 -20.69
CA MET A 4 -6.71 -1.84 -19.46
C MET A 4 -6.87 -3.22 -18.82
N SER A 5 -6.89 -4.29 -19.63
CA SER A 5 -6.89 -5.68 -19.15
C SER A 5 -5.55 -6.08 -18.53
N SER A 6 -4.44 -5.67 -19.14
CA SER A 6 -3.09 -5.93 -18.62
C SER A 6 -2.83 -5.24 -17.28
N PHE A 7 -3.29 -3.98 -17.15
CA PHE A 7 -3.18 -3.24 -15.88
C PHE A 7 -3.98 -3.89 -14.75
N GLN A 8 -5.24 -4.30 -15.01
CA GLN A 8 -6.09 -4.98 -14.02
C GLN A 8 -5.50 -6.33 -13.61
N LEU A 9 -5.00 -7.11 -14.58
CA LEU A 9 -4.35 -8.39 -14.30
C LEU A 9 -3.10 -8.22 -13.41
N GLY A 10 -2.31 -7.17 -13.66
CA GLY A 10 -1.16 -6.83 -12.83
C GLY A 10 -1.52 -6.46 -11.38
N VAL A 11 -2.63 -5.73 -11.18
CA VAL A 11 -3.12 -5.39 -9.82
C VAL A 11 -3.64 -6.62 -9.10
N ILE A 12 -4.41 -7.48 -9.78
CA ILE A 12 -4.91 -8.74 -9.21
C ILE A 12 -3.75 -9.67 -8.84
N GLY A 13 -2.76 -9.81 -9.72
CA GLY A 13 -1.56 -10.61 -9.45
C GLY A 13 -0.75 -10.06 -8.27
N ALA A 14 -0.56 -8.73 -8.19
CA ALA A 14 0.11 -8.10 -7.06
C ALA A 14 -0.64 -8.30 -5.73
N LEU A 15 -1.97 -8.22 -5.76
CA LEU A 15 -2.81 -8.46 -4.59
C LEU A 15 -2.73 -9.92 -4.15
N PHE A 16 -2.83 -10.87 -5.08
CA PHE A 16 -2.71 -12.30 -4.79
C PHE A 16 -1.34 -12.62 -4.16
N LEU A 17 -0.25 -12.13 -4.76
CA LEU A 17 1.09 -12.27 -4.21
C LEU A 17 1.18 -11.65 -2.80
N SER A 18 0.57 -10.49 -2.59
CA SER A 18 0.56 -9.83 -1.27
C SER A 18 -0.19 -10.63 -0.21
N VAL A 19 -1.34 -11.22 -0.56
CA VAL A 19 -2.11 -12.08 0.36
C VAL A 19 -1.34 -13.36 0.66
N ALA A 20 -0.93 -14.10 -0.38
CA ALA A 20 -0.23 -15.37 -0.23
C ALA A 20 1.06 -15.23 0.59
N SER A 21 1.93 -14.28 0.22
CA SER A 21 3.19 -14.05 0.95
C SER A 21 2.96 -13.67 2.40
N SER A 22 1.86 -12.99 2.72
CA SER A 22 1.60 -12.54 4.09
C SER A 22 0.89 -13.56 4.96
N VAL A 23 0.08 -14.44 4.38
CA VAL A 23 -0.37 -15.64 5.09
C VAL A 23 0.87 -16.48 5.46
N SER A 24 1.76 -16.73 4.49
CA SER A 24 2.99 -17.48 4.71
C SER A 24 3.88 -16.86 5.78
N ILE A 25 4.09 -15.53 5.75
CA ILE A 25 4.94 -14.86 6.76
C ILE A 25 4.31 -14.91 8.15
N VAL A 26 2.98 -14.78 8.26
CA VAL A 26 2.28 -14.85 9.55
C VAL A 26 2.42 -16.24 10.16
N ILE A 27 2.25 -17.30 9.36
CA ILE A 27 2.43 -18.69 9.81
C ILE A 27 3.88 -18.94 10.22
N CYS A 28 4.84 -18.54 9.37
CA CYS A 28 6.27 -18.73 9.64
C CYS A 28 6.70 -17.99 10.92
N ASN A 29 6.32 -16.72 11.05
CA ASN A 29 6.60 -15.92 12.24
C ASN A 29 5.93 -16.49 13.49
N LYS A 30 4.68 -16.97 13.39
CA LYS A 30 3.97 -17.59 14.52
C LYS A 30 4.71 -18.85 14.98
N ALA A 31 5.13 -19.71 14.06
CA ALA A 31 5.91 -20.90 14.38
C ALA A 31 7.26 -20.55 15.02
N LEU A 32 7.96 -19.55 14.48
CA LEU A 32 9.24 -19.06 15.01
C LEU A 32 9.11 -18.48 16.43
N MET A 33 8.10 -17.65 16.66
CA MET A 33 7.90 -16.99 17.96
C MET A 33 7.31 -17.92 19.02
N SER A 34 6.30 -18.74 18.65
CA SER A 34 5.53 -19.54 19.61
C SER A 34 6.12 -20.94 19.85
N ASN A 35 6.63 -21.60 18.81
CA ASN A 35 7.09 -22.98 18.92
C ASN A 35 8.60 -23.05 19.15
N LEU A 36 9.36 -22.18 18.48
CA LEU A 36 10.83 -22.16 18.56
C LEU A 36 11.36 -21.14 19.58
N GLY A 37 10.48 -20.31 20.16
CA GLY A 37 10.82 -19.42 21.26
C GLY A 37 11.78 -18.29 20.87
N PHE A 38 11.66 -17.72 19.66
CA PHE A 38 12.38 -16.53 19.23
C PHE A 38 11.46 -15.30 19.30
N PRO A 39 11.42 -14.52 20.40
CA PRO A 39 10.40 -13.49 20.62
C PRO A 39 10.75 -12.10 20.05
N PHE A 40 11.80 -11.98 19.23
CA PHE A 40 12.37 -10.69 18.81
C PHE A 40 11.79 -10.20 17.46
N ALA A 41 10.52 -9.79 17.47
CA ALA A 41 9.78 -9.43 16.27
C ALA A 41 10.33 -8.18 15.54
N THR A 42 10.83 -7.18 16.27
CA THR A 42 11.30 -5.92 15.68
C THR A 42 12.67 -6.10 15.04
N THR A 43 13.57 -6.81 15.70
CA THR A 43 14.86 -7.21 15.11
C THR A 43 14.65 -8.11 13.89
N LEU A 44 13.72 -9.06 13.95
CA LEU A 44 13.37 -9.87 12.78
C LEU A 44 12.92 -9.01 11.59
N THR A 45 12.14 -7.96 11.86
CA THR A 45 11.71 -7.00 10.83
C THR A 45 12.87 -6.21 10.23
N SER A 46 13.91 -5.90 11.01
CA SER A 46 15.15 -5.31 10.46
C SER A 46 15.84 -6.26 9.48
N TRP A 47 15.97 -7.56 9.84
CA TRP A 47 16.57 -8.56 8.97
C TRP A 47 15.77 -8.77 7.68
N HIS A 48 14.45 -8.79 7.77
CA HIS A 48 13.55 -8.83 6.62
C HIS A 48 13.85 -7.71 5.61
N LEU A 49 14.00 -6.47 6.08
CA LEU A 49 14.29 -5.32 5.24
C LEU A 49 15.72 -5.36 4.69
N MET A 50 16.69 -5.82 5.49
CA MET A 50 18.07 -6.00 5.05
C MET A 50 18.17 -7.03 3.92
N VAL A 51 17.55 -8.21 4.08
CA VAL A 51 17.52 -9.25 3.04
C VAL A 51 16.78 -8.75 1.81
N THR A 52 15.69 -8.00 1.98
CA THR A 52 15.00 -7.33 0.87
C THR A 52 15.93 -6.41 0.10
N PHE A 53 16.71 -5.57 0.79
CA PHE A 53 17.72 -4.72 0.16
C PHE A 53 18.77 -5.55 -0.59
N CYS A 54 19.35 -6.58 0.04
CA CYS A 54 20.35 -7.44 -0.59
C CYS A 54 19.82 -8.14 -1.84
N THR A 55 18.59 -8.67 -1.80
CA THR A 55 17.96 -9.32 -2.96
C THR A 55 17.72 -8.31 -4.09
N LEU A 56 17.23 -7.11 -3.77
CA LEU A 56 17.02 -6.07 -4.77
C LEU A 56 18.35 -5.54 -5.34
N HIS A 57 19.39 -5.47 -4.52
CA HIS A 57 20.74 -5.12 -4.96
C HIS A 57 21.29 -6.15 -5.95
N ALA A 58 21.13 -7.44 -5.65
CA ALA A 58 21.50 -8.52 -6.56
C ALA A 58 20.69 -8.44 -7.87
N ALA A 59 19.36 -8.26 -7.77
CA ALA A 59 18.49 -8.10 -8.94
C ALA A 59 18.87 -6.90 -9.82
N GLN A 60 19.30 -5.79 -9.23
CA GLN A 60 19.82 -4.63 -9.95
C GLN A 60 21.13 -4.98 -10.70
N ARG A 61 22.03 -5.76 -10.08
CA ARG A 61 23.29 -6.21 -10.71
C ARG A 61 23.05 -7.14 -11.90
N PHE A 62 21.96 -7.92 -11.86
CA PHE A 62 21.48 -8.71 -13.00
C PHE A 62 20.65 -7.91 -14.01
N SER A 63 20.60 -6.58 -13.89
CA SER A 63 19.86 -5.67 -14.78
C SER A 63 18.36 -6.00 -14.91
N LEU A 64 17.75 -6.57 -13.86
CA LEU A 64 16.32 -6.87 -13.84
C LEU A 64 15.45 -5.61 -13.74
N PHE A 65 16.04 -4.48 -13.32
CA PHE A 65 15.43 -3.16 -13.35
C PHE A 65 16.51 -2.07 -13.39
N GLU A 66 16.21 -0.94 -14.02
CA GLU A 66 17.10 0.23 -14.01
C GLU A 66 17.03 0.95 -12.66
N ASN A 67 18.11 1.59 -12.22
CA ASN A 67 18.10 2.41 -11.02
C ASN A 67 18.00 3.89 -11.39
N LYS A 68 16.84 4.49 -11.13
CA LYS A 68 16.64 5.94 -11.31
C LYS A 68 17.10 6.68 -10.06
N SER A 69 18.08 7.57 -10.18
CA SER A 69 18.57 8.34 -9.04
C SER A 69 17.46 9.22 -8.46
N ILE A 70 17.23 9.07 -7.15
CA ILE A 70 16.44 10.00 -6.34
C ILE A 70 17.43 10.74 -5.44
N ASP A 71 17.10 11.99 -5.12
CA ASP A 71 17.86 12.76 -4.14
C ASP A 71 18.04 11.98 -2.82
N MET A 72 19.30 11.82 -2.39
CA MET A 72 19.67 10.99 -1.25
C MET A 72 19.03 11.49 0.05
N LYS A 73 18.92 12.81 0.24
CA LYS A 73 18.29 13.39 1.45
C LYS A 73 16.82 13.00 1.51
N THR A 74 16.12 13.08 0.39
CA THR A 74 14.71 12.69 0.26
C THR A 74 14.53 11.20 0.58
N VAL A 75 15.36 10.32 0.00
CA VAL A 75 15.29 8.87 0.25
C VAL A 75 15.60 8.54 1.70
N MET A 76 16.61 9.17 2.29
CA MET A 76 17.01 8.94 3.67
C MET A 76 15.90 9.35 4.64
N LEU A 77 15.33 10.56 4.49
CA LEU A 77 14.24 11.03 5.36
C LEU A 77 13.00 10.14 5.20
N PHE A 78 12.66 9.77 3.97
CA PHE A 78 11.57 8.85 3.67
C PHE A 78 11.80 7.46 4.29
N GLY A 79 13.01 6.91 4.16
CA GLY A 79 13.36 5.61 4.70
C GLY A 79 13.35 5.59 6.23
N ILE A 80 13.89 6.63 6.87
CA ILE A 80 13.84 6.79 8.34
C ILE A 80 12.38 6.87 8.81
N LEU A 81 11.55 7.71 8.17
CA LEU A 81 10.14 7.85 8.53
C LEU A 81 9.40 6.51 8.46
N ASN A 82 9.55 5.76 7.37
CA ASN A 82 8.90 4.46 7.22
C ASN A 82 9.44 3.43 8.23
N GLY A 83 10.75 3.41 8.47
CA GLY A 83 11.36 2.51 9.46
C GLY A 83 10.89 2.80 10.89
N VAL A 84 10.81 4.08 11.27
CA VAL A 84 10.22 4.52 12.56
C VAL A 84 8.76 4.11 12.63
N SER A 85 7.99 4.29 11.56
CA SER A 85 6.58 3.90 11.52
C SER A 85 6.37 2.41 11.76
N ILE A 86 7.21 1.56 11.16
CA ILE A 86 7.20 0.10 11.38
C ILE A 86 7.54 -0.21 12.85
N GLY A 87 8.58 0.41 13.40
CA GLY A 87 8.98 0.22 14.79
C GLY A 87 7.88 0.62 15.78
N LEU A 88 7.23 1.77 15.57
CA LEU A 88 6.11 2.24 16.40
C LEU A 88 4.90 1.30 16.32
N LEU A 89 4.58 0.78 15.13
CA LEU A 89 3.50 -0.22 14.98
C LEU A 89 3.82 -1.52 15.71
N ASN A 90 5.05 -2.02 15.63
CA ASN A 90 5.48 -3.22 16.35
C ASN A 90 5.44 -3.01 17.87
N LEU A 91 5.88 -1.84 18.34
CA LEU A 91 5.85 -1.49 19.76
C LEU A 91 4.41 -1.33 20.28
N SER A 92 3.51 -0.74 19.48
CA SER A 92 2.08 -0.68 19.76
C SER A 92 1.46 -2.08 19.91
N LEU A 93 1.81 -3.01 19.01
CA LEU A 93 1.36 -4.41 19.10
C LEU A 93 1.90 -5.13 20.34
N GLY A 94 3.13 -4.79 20.77
CA GLY A 94 3.73 -5.37 21.97
C GLY A 94 3.12 -4.87 23.28
N PHE A 95 2.67 -3.61 23.33
CA PHE A 95 2.11 -3.01 24.55
C PHE A 95 0.58 -3.07 24.65
N ASN A 96 -0.12 -3.24 23.53
CA ASN A 96 -1.58 -3.29 23.50
C ASN A 96 -2.09 -4.64 23.03
N SER A 97 -3.37 -4.91 23.28
CA SER A 97 -4.08 -6.05 22.70
C SER A 97 -4.05 -6.05 21.16
N ILE A 98 -4.15 -7.25 20.58
CA ILE A 98 -4.30 -7.44 19.13
C ILE A 98 -5.54 -6.69 18.61
N GLY A 99 -6.64 -6.68 19.37
CA GLY A 99 -7.85 -5.93 19.05
C GLY A 99 -7.60 -4.43 18.95
N PHE A 100 -6.90 -3.84 19.93
CA PHE A 100 -6.54 -2.41 19.89
C PHE A 100 -5.58 -2.08 18.74
N TYR A 101 -4.63 -2.96 18.44
CA TYR A 101 -3.75 -2.81 17.28
C TYR A 101 -4.52 -2.82 15.95
N GLN A 102 -5.55 -3.67 15.83
CA GLN A 102 -6.42 -3.68 14.66
C GLN A 102 -7.24 -2.39 14.55
N MET A 103 -7.76 -1.86 15.67
CA MET A 103 -8.42 -0.54 15.72
C MET A 103 -7.47 0.60 15.33
N THR A 104 -6.21 0.54 15.78
CA THR A 104 -5.16 1.50 15.40
C THR A 104 -4.93 1.48 13.89
N LYS A 105 -4.83 0.28 13.28
CA LYS A 105 -4.71 0.15 11.82
C LYS A 105 -5.93 0.67 11.08
N LEU A 106 -7.13 0.42 11.59
CA LEU A 106 -8.38 0.92 11.01
C LEU A 106 -8.42 2.45 11.01
N ALA A 107 -7.95 3.08 12.10
CA ALA A 107 -7.87 4.53 12.20
C ALA A 107 -6.96 5.18 11.16
N ILE A 108 -6.02 4.44 10.55
CA ILE A 108 -5.17 4.97 9.46
C ILE A 108 -6.02 5.39 8.25
N ILE A 109 -7.14 4.73 7.95
CA ILE A 109 -8.01 5.11 6.82
C ILE A 109 -8.55 6.54 6.96
N PRO A 110 -9.34 6.89 8.00
CA PRO A 110 -9.90 8.22 8.13
C PRO A 110 -8.81 9.29 8.26
N PHE A 111 -7.69 9.00 8.93
CA PHE A 111 -6.54 9.92 8.99
C PHE A 111 -5.89 10.13 7.61
N THR A 112 -5.74 9.07 6.80
CA THR A 112 -5.21 9.19 5.44
C THR A 112 -6.16 10.01 4.55
N VAL A 113 -7.47 9.79 4.65
CA VAL A 113 -8.48 10.59 3.93
C VAL A 113 -8.40 12.06 4.34
N LEU A 114 -8.29 12.35 5.65
CA LEU A 114 -8.14 13.70 6.17
C LEU A 114 -6.88 14.38 5.62
N LEU A 115 -5.73 13.71 5.72
CA LEU A 115 -4.45 14.25 5.24
C LEU A 115 -4.42 14.43 3.72
N GLU A 116 -4.96 13.49 2.92
CA GLU A 116 -5.10 13.67 1.47
C GLU A 116 -6.05 14.84 1.13
N THR A 117 -7.07 15.09 1.95
CA THR A 117 -7.98 16.23 1.74
C THR A 117 -7.29 17.55 2.05
N ILE A 118 -6.53 17.64 3.14
CA ILE A 118 -5.84 18.87 3.58
C ILE A 118 -4.62 19.18 2.71
N PHE A 119 -3.72 18.21 2.55
CA PHE A 119 -2.42 18.44 1.90
C PHE A 119 -2.46 18.28 0.38
N LEU A 120 -3.28 17.37 -0.14
CA LEU A 120 -3.39 17.11 -1.59
C LEU A 120 -4.65 17.71 -2.22
N LYS A 121 -5.50 18.41 -1.43
CA LYS A 121 -6.79 18.99 -1.87
C LYS A 121 -7.68 17.97 -2.60
N LYS A 122 -7.53 16.69 -2.27
CA LYS A 122 -8.26 15.60 -2.91
C LYS A 122 -9.66 15.52 -2.32
N GLN A 123 -10.68 15.62 -3.18
CA GLN A 123 -12.07 15.51 -2.77
C GLN A 123 -12.54 14.06 -2.86
N PHE A 124 -13.15 13.57 -1.77
CA PHE A 124 -13.79 12.25 -1.71
C PHE A 124 -15.30 12.44 -1.67
N SER A 125 -16.02 11.74 -2.55
CA SER A 125 -17.48 11.73 -2.55
C SER A 125 -18.05 11.14 -1.27
N GLN A 126 -19.26 11.57 -0.93
CA GLN A 126 -20.03 11.02 0.18
C GLN A 126 -20.23 9.51 0.05
N LYS A 127 -20.38 8.98 -1.19
CA LYS A 127 -20.52 7.53 -1.43
C LYS A 127 -19.27 6.76 -1.02
N ILE A 128 -18.08 7.30 -1.30
CA ILE A 128 -16.81 6.72 -0.88
C ILE A 128 -16.68 6.78 0.64
N LYS A 129 -16.99 7.93 1.26
CA LYS A 129 -16.93 8.09 2.73
C LYS A 129 -17.86 7.11 3.44
N LEU A 130 -19.10 6.93 2.96
CA LEU A 130 -20.05 5.96 3.51
C LEU A 130 -19.56 4.51 3.35
N SER A 131 -18.96 4.17 2.21
CA SER A 131 -18.40 2.83 1.99
C SER A 131 -17.23 2.53 2.93
N LEU A 132 -16.34 3.52 3.13
CA LEU A 132 -15.25 3.43 4.10
C LEU A 132 -15.79 3.32 5.54
N PHE A 133 -16.82 4.10 5.89
CA PHE A 133 -17.46 3.99 7.20
C PHE A 133 -18.03 2.59 7.45
N LEU A 134 -18.74 2.02 6.49
CA LEU A 134 -19.29 0.67 6.59
C LEU A 134 -18.19 -0.39 6.75
N LEU A 135 -17.10 -0.26 6.00
CA LEU A 135 -15.91 -1.09 6.15
C LEU A 135 -15.34 -0.99 7.56
N LEU A 136 -15.13 0.23 8.09
CA LEU A 136 -14.58 0.47 9.41
C LEU A 136 -15.44 -0.16 10.50
N VAL A 137 -16.76 -0.03 10.39
CA VAL A 137 -17.73 -0.67 11.31
C VAL A 137 -17.60 -2.19 11.26
N GLY A 138 -17.58 -2.79 10.06
CA GLY A 138 -17.47 -4.24 9.90
C GLY A 138 -16.21 -4.82 10.54
N VAL A 139 -15.04 -4.23 10.24
CA VAL A 139 -13.77 -4.71 10.84
C VAL A 139 -13.76 -4.46 12.35
N SER A 140 -14.29 -3.32 12.83
CA SER A 140 -14.40 -3.07 14.28
C SER A 140 -15.26 -4.12 14.99
N ILE A 141 -16.38 -4.53 14.39
CA ILE A 141 -17.24 -5.60 14.93
C ILE A 141 -16.47 -6.93 14.98
N ALA A 142 -15.72 -7.27 13.92
CA ALA A 142 -14.94 -8.50 13.84
C ALA A 142 -13.72 -8.54 14.78
N SER A 143 -13.16 -7.38 15.12
CA SER A 143 -11.89 -7.23 15.83
C SER A 143 -12.02 -6.98 17.33
N VAL A 144 -13.18 -6.57 17.82
CA VAL A 144 -13.39 -6.22 19.23
C VAL A 144 -13.67 -7.49 20.03
N THR A 145 -12.63 -8.26 20.32
CA THR A 145 -12.71 -9.44 21.19
C THR A 145 -12.08 -9.18 22.57
N ASP A 146 -11.13 -8.25 22.69
CA ASP A 146 -10.66 -7.69 23.96
C ASP A 146 -9.88 -6.40 23.71
N LEU A 147 -10.31 -5.28 24.31
CA LEU A 147 -9.62 -3.98 24.20
C LEU A 147 -8.80 -3.72 25.47
N GLN A 148 -7.58 -4.24 25.49
CA GLN A 148 -6.59 -3.86 26.50
C GLN A 148 -5.71 -2.75 25.92
N LEU A 149 -5.78 -1.58 26.56
CA LEU A 149 -5.01 -0.40 26.22
C LEU A 149 -4.02 -0.07 27.34
N ASN A 150 -2.78 0.17 26.95
CA ASN A 150 -1.75 0.72 27.81
C ASN A 150 -1.57 2.20 27.45
N PHE A 151 -1.36 3.09 28.43
CA PHE A 151 -1.12 4.51 28.17
C PHE A 151 0.06 4.73 27.22
N VAL A 152 1.19 4.05 27.47
CA VAL A 152 2.39 4.13 26.61
C VAL A 152 2.06 3.58 25.23
N GLY A 153 1.43 2.40 25.16
CA GLY A 153 1.00 1.78 23.91
C GLY A 153 0.04 2.66 23.11
N THR A 154 -0.80 3.45 23.76
CA THR A 154 -1.76 4.36 23.12
C THR A 154 -1.06 5.55 22.49
N ILE A 155 -0.12 6.20 23.19
CA ILE A 155 0.70 7.29 22.63
C ILE A 155 1.47 6.79 21.41
N LEU A 156 2.10 5.62 21.51
CA LEU A 156 2.83 5.00 20.41
C LEU A 156 1.93 4.70 19.21
N SER A 157 0.68 4.29 19.46
CA SER A 157 -0.31 4.03 18.41
C SER A 157 -0.73 5.30 17.68
N LEU A 158 -0.91 6.42 18.40
CA LEU A 158 -1.21 7.71 17.78
C LEU A 158 -0.05 8.18 16.90
N LEU A 159 1.19 8.08 17.39
CA LEU A 159 2.39 8.38 16.61
C LEU A 159 2.49 7.47 15.38
N ALA A 160 2.25 6.17 15.56
CA ALA A 160 2.26 5.18 14.48
C ALA A 160 1.24 5.50 13.38
N ILE A 161 0.03 5.93 13.74
CA ILE A 161 -1.01 6.34 12.78
C ILE A 161 -0.49 7.51 11.93
N VAL A 162 0.02 8.56 12.57
CA VAL A 162 0.52 9.75 11.88
C VAL A 162 1.68 9.40 10.95
N THR A 163 2.71 8.72 11.46
CA THR A 163 3.88 8.35 10.66
C THR A 163 3.51 7.42 9.51
N THR A 164 2.56 6.50 9.72
CA THR A 164 2.13 5.55 8.67
C THR A 164 1.38 6.30 7.56
N CYS A 165 0.45 7.19 7.92
CA CYS A 165 -0.28 7.97 6.92
C CYS A 165 0.67 8.83 6.07
N VAL A 166 1.60 9.54 6.72
CA VAL A 166 2.57 10.38 6.01
C VAL A 166 3.48 9.52 5.15
N GLY A 167 4.00 8.40 5.67
CA GLY A 167 4.85 7.47 4.91
C GLY A 167 4.16 6.91 3.67
N GLN A 168 2.90 6.51 3.77
CA GLN A 168 2.11 5.99 2.65
C GLN A 168 1.81 7.07 1.60
N ILE A 169 1.44 8.28 2.03
CA ILE A 169 1.18 9.41 1.14
C ILE A 169 2.46 9.80 0.40
N LEU A 170 3.60 9.89 1.10
CA LEU A 170 4.90 10.16 0.50
C LEU A 170 5.30 9.05 -0.48
N THR A 171 5.08 7.78 -0.12
CA THR A 171 5.37 6.64 -1.01
C THR A 171 4.64 6.81 -2.34
N ASN A 172 3.33 7.11 -2.29
CA ASN A 172 2.53 7.27 -3.50
C ASN A 172 2.92 8.55 -4.27
N THR A 173 3.24 9.63 -3.57
CA THR A 173 3.60 10.92 -4.17
C THR A 173 4.95 10.84 -4.88
N ILE A 174 5.98 10.26 -4.24
CA ILE A 174 7.32 10.11 -4.82
C ILE A 174 7.27 9.20 -6.05
N GLN A 175 6.59 8.06 -5.98
CA GLN A 175 6.46 7.15 -7.13
C GLN A 175 5.80 7.85 -8.33
N LYS A 176 4.73 8.63 -8.11
CA LYS A 176 4.03 9.36 -9.18
C LYS A 176 4.81 10.58 -9.69
N ARG A 177 5.37 11.40 -8.80
CA ARG A 177 6.07 12.65 -9.14
C ARG A 177 7.39 12.39 -9.87
N LEU A 178 8.15 11.41 -9.41
CA LEU A 178 9.45 11.08 -10.01
C LEU A 178 9.34 10.00 -11.08
N ASN A 179 8.14 9.44 -11.31
CA ASN A 179 7.91 8.31 -12.21
C ASN A 179 8.91 7.18 -11.95
N VAL A 180 8.98 6.81 -10.66
CA VAL A 180 9.87 5.77 -10.13
C VAL A 180 9.01 4.55 -9.83
N SER A 181 9.48 3.38 -10.26
CA SER A 181 8.86 2.10 -9.96
C SER A 181 8.89 1.81 -8.46
N SER A 182 7.87 1.12 -7.97
CA SER A 182 7.77 0.72 -6.57
C SER A 182 8.99 -0.06 -6.08
N THR A 183 9.57 -0.90 -6.94
CA THR A 183 10.79 -1.67 -6.68
C THR A 183 12.01 -0.77 -6.49
N GLN A 184 12.15 0.27 -7.31
CA GLN A 184 13.26 1.22 -7.25
C GLN A 184 13.19 2.03 -5.94
N LEU A 185 11.99 2.51 -5.57
CA LEU A 185 11.81 3.25 -4.32
C LEU A 185 12.07 2.36 -3.09
N LEU A 186 11.60 1.11 -3.13
CA LEU A 186 11.88 0.14 -2.07
C LEU A 186 13.38 -0.11 -1.95
N TYR A 187 14.07 -0.38 -3.07
CA TYR A 187 15.51 -0.63 -3.08
C TYR A 187 16.32 0.52 -2.44
N GLN A 188 15.98 1.77 -2.77
CA GLN A 188 16.69 2.93 -2.25
C GLN A 188 16.37 3.24 -0.79
N SER A 189 15.13 3.00 -0.35
CA SER A 189 14.68 3.33 1.01
C SER A 189 14.88 2.20 2.03
N ALA A 190 14.89 0.94 1.59
CA ALA A 190 15.09 -0.25 2.41
C ALA A 190 16.34 -0.20 3.31
N PRO A 191 17.54 0.23 2.85
CA PRO A 191 18.72 0.24 3.72
C PRO A 191 18.55 1.21 4.90
N PHE A 192 17.89 2.34 4.71
CA PHE A 192 17.61 3.29 5.79
C PHE A 192 16.55 2.77 6.76
N GLN A 193 15.49 2.11 6.25
CA GLN A 193 14.49 1.45 7.08
C GLN A 193 15.11 0.31 7.90
N ALA A 194 15.97 -0.50 7.27
CA ALA A 194 16.69 -1.58 7.92
C ALA A 194 17.65 -1.03 8.99
N ALA A 195 18.40 0.03 8.69
CA ALA A 195 19.36 0.63 9.62
C ALA A 195 18.69 1.18 10.88
N ILE A 196 17.61 1.95 10.75
CA ILE A 196 16.92 2.49 11.94
C ILE A 196 16.31 1.36 12.80
N LEU A 197 15.76 0.32 12.18
CA LEU A 197 15.24 -0.85 12.89
C LEU A 197 16.35 -1.77 13.41
N PHE A 198 17.54 -1.76 12.82
CA PHE A 198 18.68 -2.51 13.32
C PHE A 198 19.20 -1.91 14.63
N VAL A 199 19.21 -0.58 14.71
CA VAL A 199 19.60 0.15 15.92
C VAL A 199 18.49 0.09 16.98
N SER A 200 17.25 0.37 16.59
CA SER A 200 16.13 0.43 17.55
C SER A 200 15.55 -0.95 17.92
N GLY A 201 15.64 -1.94 17.02
CA GLY A 201 15.01 -3.25 17.17
C GLY A 201 15.44 -4.01 18.43
N PRO A 202 16.75 -4.19 18.69
CA PRO A 202 17.20 -4.84 19.91
C PRO A 202 16.73 -4.12 21.19
N LEU A 203 16.68 -2.79 21.19
CA LEU A 203 16.19 -2.00 22.32
C LEU A 203 14.68 -2.19 22.54
N VAL A 204 13.92 -2.16 21.45
CA VAL A 204 12.47 -2.40 21.46
C VAL A 204 12.17 -3.81 21.95
N ASP A 205 12.83 -4.81 21.39
CA ASP A 205 12.53 -6.18 21.75
C ASP A 205 13.03 -6.50 23.17
N GLN A 206 14.13 -5.90 23.63
CA GLN A 206 14.57 -6.00 25.02
C GLN A 206 13.55 -5.36 25.98
N LEU A 207 12.97 -4.21 25.62
CA LEU A 207 11.92 -3.56 26.41
C LEU A 207 10.66 -4.43 26.51
N LEU A 208 10.26 -5.09 25.43
CA LEU A 208 9.06 -5.92 25.36
C LEU A 208 9.25 -7.31 25.99
N THR A 209 10.39 -7.96 25.74
CA THR A 209 10.62 -9.37 26.08
C THR A 209 11.48 -9.56 27.34
N LYS A 210 12.18 -8.50 27.78
CA LYS A 210 13.23 -8.53 28.81
C LYS A 210 14.40 -9.46 28.47
N GLN A 211 14.53 -9.87 27.21
CA GLN A 211 15.62 -10.72 26.71
C GLN A 211 16.52 -9.93 25.74
N ASN A 212 17.78 -10.32 25.64
CA ASN A 212 18.73 -9.73 24.71
C ASN A 212 18.88 -10.60 23.47
N VAL A 213 18.62 -10.03 22.28
CA VAL A 213 18.85 -10.66 20.96
C VAL A 213 20.26 -11.26 20.84
N PHE A 214 21.26 -10.56 21.38
CA PHE A 214 22.66 -10.97 21.27
C PHE A 214 23.03 -12.11 22.21
N ALA A 215 22.26 -12.31 23.28
CA ALA A 215 22.46 -13.40 24.24
C ALA A 215 21.62 -14.65 23.91
N TYR A 216 20.78 -14.58 22.88
CA TYR A 216 19.91 -15.68 22.48
C TYR A 216 20.72 -16.84 21.88
N LYS A 217 20.37 -18.07 22.26
CA LYS A 217 21.03 -19.27 21.73
C LYS A 217 20.39 -19.69 20.41
N TYR A 218 21.07 -19.40 19.31
CA TYR A 218 20.61 -19.75 17.97
C TYR A 218 20.82 -21.24 17.68
N SER A 219 19.72 -22.00 17.66
CA SER A 219 19.71 -23.37 17.15
C SER A 219 19.62 -23.38 15.61
N PRO A 220 20.18 -24.39 14.91
CA PRO A 220 20.08 -24.49 13.45
C PRO A 220 18.64 -24.42 12.92
N ILE A 221 17.67 -24.98 13.66
CA ILE A 221 16.25 -24.92 13.30
C ILE A 221 15.69 -23.50 13.37
N VAL A 222 16.07 -22.73 14.40
CA VAL A 222 15.67 -21.33 14.55
C VAL A 222 16.24 -20.51 13.40
N LEU A 223 17.52 -20.70 13.08
CA LEU A 223 18.18 -20.01 11.98
C LEU A 223 17.53 -20.34 10.62
N ALA A 224 17.18 -21.60 10.38
CA ALA A 224 16.48 -22.01 9.16
C ALA A 224 15.13 -21.31 9.01
N PHE A 225 14.34 -21.21 10.09
CA PHE A 225 13.06 -20.49 10.08
C PHE A 225 13.23 -18.97 9.94
N ILE A 226 14.27 -18.38 10.53
CA ILE A 226 14.61 -16.97 10.33
C ILE A 226 14.91 -16.71 8.84
N ILE A 227 15.77 -17.52 8.22
CA ILE A 227 16.12 -17.39 6.80
C ILE A 227 14.89 -17.57 5.92
N LEU A 228 14.06 -18.57 6.20
CA LEU A 228 12.81 -18.80 5.48
C LEU A 228 11.88 -17.58 5.57
N SER A 229 11.71 -17.03 6.77
CA SER A 229 10.90 -15.83 6.99
C SER A 229 11.46 -14.63 6.23
N CYS A 230 12.77 -14.44 6.23
CA CYS A 230 13.44 -13.39 5.45
C CYS A 230 13.16 -13.51 3.94
N ILE A 231 13.26 -14.72 3.38
CA ILE A 231 12.96 -14.98 1.97
C ILE A 231 11.50 -14.65 1.64
N ILE A 232 10.56 -15.10 2.49
CA ILE A 232 9.13 -14.78 2.32
C ILE A 232 8.91 -13.27 2.42
N SER A 233 9.61 -12.59 3.33
CA SER A 233 9.47 -11.15 3.53
C SER A 233 9.91 -10.33 2.31
N VAL A 234 10.84 -10.80 1.49
CA VAL A 234 11.16 -10.13 0.22
C VAL A 234 9.91 -10.00 -0.65
N SER A 235 9.12 -11.08 -0.75
CA SER A 235 7.86 -11.09 -1.50
C SER A 235 6.80 -10.18 -0.86
N VAL A 236 6.74 -10.13 0.48
CA VAL A 236 5.82 -9.23 1.21
C VAL A 236 6.16 -7.76 0.97
N ASN A 237 7.43 -7.38 1.10
CA ASN A 237 7.88 -6.01 0.92
C ASN A 237 7.71 -5.56 -0.54
N PHE A 238 8.12 -6.40 -1.48
CA PHE A 238 7.94 -6.16 -2.92
C PHE A 238 6.48 -5.95 -3.29
N SER A 239 5.59 -6.90 -2.92
CA SER A 239 4.16 -6.80 -3.23
C SER A 239 3.50 -5.61 -2.55
N THR A 240 3.90 -5.26 -1.33
CA THR A 240 3.39 -4.09 -0.60
C THR A 240 3.68 -2.81 -1.35
N PHE A 241 4.94 -2.55 -1.71
CA PHE A 241 5.30 -1.36 -2.46
C PHE A 241 4.63 -1.32 -3.83
N LEU A 242 4.55 -2.47 -4.52
CA LEU A 242 3.88 -2.60 -5.82
C LEU A 242 2.41 -2.22 -5.75
N VAL A 243 1.67 -2.70 -4.75
CA VAL A 243 0.25 -2.36 -4.55
C VAL A 243 0.11 -0.86 -4.21
N ILE A 244 0.96 -0.30 -3.34
CA ILE A 244 0.93 1.15 -3.01
C ILE A 244 1.18 2.00 -4.26
N GLY A 245 2.10 1.57 -5.13
CA GLY A 245 2.45 2.29 -6.36
C GLY A 245 1.35 2.28 -7.41
N LYS A 246 0.68 1.13 -7.56
CA LYS A 246 -0.40 0.94 -8.54
C LYS A 246 -1.75 1.49 -8.08
N THR A 247 -1.91 1.73 -6.77
CA THR A 247 -3.17 2.18 -6.17
C THR A 247 -3.04 3.54 -5.48
N SER A 248 -4.08 3.99 -4.78
CA SER A 248 -4.01 5.19 -3.92
C SER A 248 -3.73 4.78 -2.47
N PRO A 249 -3.20 5.68 -1.61
CA PRO A 249 -2.95 5.36 -0.20
C PRO A 249 -4.19 4.80 0.52
N VAL A 250 -5.37 5.39 0.29
CA VAL A 250 -6.64 4.90 0.84
C VAL A 250 -7.00 3.52 0.29
N THR A 251 -6.85 3.30 -1.01
CA THR A 251 -7.10 1.98 -1.62
C THR A 251 -6.16 0.92 -1.07
N TYR A 252 -4.89 1.25 -0.86
CA TYR A 252 -3.93 0.35 -0.22
C TYR A 252 -4.39 -0.06 1.19
N GLN A 253 -4.86 0.89 2.00
CA GLN A 253 -5.39 0.58 3.33
C GLN A 253 -6.60 -0.35 3.26
N VAL A 254 -7.54 -0.09 2.34
CA VAL A 254 -8.71 -0.97 2.11
C VAL A 254 -8.26 -2.39 1.75
N LEU A 255 -7.32 -2.54 0.81
CA LEU A 255 -6.76 -3.84 0.44
C LEU A 255 -5.97 -4.52 1.57
N GLY A 256 -5.32 -3.73 2.44
CA GLY A 256 -4.67 -4.22 3.65
C GLY A 256 -5.65 -4.83 4.65
N HIS A 257 -6.83 -4.23 4.81
CA HIS A 257 -7.89 -4.81 5.63
C HIS A 257 -8.53 -6.03 4.98
N LEU A 258 -8.72 -6.04 3.65
CA LEU A 258 -9.14 -7.24 2.92
C LEU A 258 -8.20 -8.41 3.19
N LYS A 259 -6.89 -8.16 3.02
CA LYS A 259 -5.83 -9.11 3.30
C LYS A 259 -5.86 -9.61 4.74
N THR A 260 -6.09 -8.73 5.71
CA THR A 260 -6.22 -9.11 7.12
C THR A 260 -7.43 -10.01 7.33
N CYS A 261 -8.59 -9.69 6.72
CA CYS A 261 -9.78 -10.53 6.79
C CYS A 261 -9.52 -11.93 6.19
N LEU A 262 -8.86 -12.00 5.03
CA LEU A 262 -8.50 -13.27 4.39
C LEU A 262 -7.55 -14.11 5.25
N VAL A 263 -6.53 -13.49 5.84
CA VAL A 263 -5.59 -14.14 6.77
C VAL A 263 -6.33 -14.67 8.00
N LEU A 264 -7.24 -13.88 8.57
CA LEU A 264 -8.04 -14.28 9.73
C LEU A 264 -8.94 -15.47 9.38
N THR A 265 -9.72 -15.38 8.30
CA THR A 265 -10.59 -16.48 7.84
C THR A 265 -9.77 -17.76 7.63
N PHE A 266 -8.62 -17.67 6.97
CA PHE A 266 -7.74 -18.82 6.76
C PHE A 266 -7.19 -19.37 8.08
N GLY A 267 -6.79 -18.49 9.00
CA GLY A 267 -6.33 -18.84 10.34
C GLY A 267 -7.38 -19.62 11.12
N TYR A 268 -8.63 -19.14 11.15
CA TYR A 268 -9.73 -19.85 11.82
C TYR A 268 -10.02 -21.22 11.18
N THR A 269 -10.01 -21.31 9.84
CA THR A 269 -10.25 -22.59 9.15
C THR A 269 -9.15 -23.63 9.39
N LEU A 270 -7.90 -23.21 9.56
CA LEU A 270 -6.78 -24.12 9.81
C LEU A 270 -6.61 -24.49 11.29
N LEU A 271 -6.80 -23.51 12.17
CA LEU A 271 -6.59 -23.67 13.61
C LEU A 271 -7.78 -24.30 14.33
N HIS A 272 -8.91 -24.49 13.64
CA HIS A 272 -10.16 -24.99 14.22
C HIS A 272 -10.63 -24.18 15.44
N ASP A 273 -10.23 -22.91 15.54
CA ASP A 273 -10.71 -21.99 16.57
C ASP A 273 -12.20 -21.67 16.28
N PRO A 274 -13.08 -21.67 17.30
CA PRO A 274 -14.50 -21.47 17.09
C PRO A 274 -14.77 -20.07 16.54
N PHE A 275 -15.41 -19.99 15.37
CA PHE A 275 -15.94 -18.73 14.86
C PHE A 275 -17.06 -18.24 15.79
N THR A 276 -16.87 -17.08 16.40
CA THR A 276 -17.99 -16.35 17.00
C THR A 276 -18.85 -15.76 15.88
N ASP A 277 -20.18 -15.86 15.99
CA ASP A 277 -21.13 -15.30 15.00
C ASP A 277 -20.85 -13.82 14.70
N ARG A 278 -20.43 -13.09 15.74
CA ARG A 278 -19.97 -11.68 15.64
C ARG A 278 -18.83 -11.50 14.63
N ASN A 279 -17.84 -12.39 14.62
CA ASN A 279 -16.68 -12.28 13.75
C ASN A 279 -17.10 -12.49 12.29
N ILE A 280 -17.98 -13.46 12.04
CA ILE A 280 -18.52 -13.74 10.70
C ILE A 280 -19.31 -12.53 10.19
N ILE A 281 -20.24 -12.01 10.99
CA ILE A 281 -21.07 -10.86 10.64
C ILE A 281 -20.18 -9.63 10.36
N GLY A 282 -19.19 -9.36 11.21
CA GLY A 282 -18.27 -8.24 11.02
C GLY A 282 -17.45 -8.36 9.73
N ILE A 283 -16.93 -9.55 9.42
CA ILE A 283 -16.18 -9.81 8.17
C ILE A 283 -17.08 -9.60 6.94
N LEU A 284 -18.32 -10.09 6.97
CA LEU A 284 -19.26 -9.91 5.85
C LEU A 284 -19.58 -8.43 5.61
N ILE A 285 -19.87 -7.67 6.66
CA ILE A 285 -20.09 -6.21 6.57
C ILE A 285 -18.84 -5.52 6.01
N ALA A 286 -17.66 -5.91 6.48
CA ALA A 286 -16.40 -5.33 6.01
C ALA A 286 -16.18 -5.58 4.51
N ILE A 287 -16.36 -6.83 4.05
CA ILE A 287 -16.24 -7.21 2.63
C ILE A 287 -17.24 -6.44 1.77
N PHE A 288 -18.48 -6.30 2.23
CA PHE A 288 -19.48 -5.52 1.53
C PHE A 288 -19.10 -4.04 1.41
N GLY A 289 -18.63 -3.42 2.50
CA GLY A 289 -18.10 -2.04 2.48
C GLY A 289 -16.89 -1.87 1.55
N MET A 290 -15.98 -2.84 1.51
CA MET A 290 -14.84 -2.88 0.57
C MET A 290 -15.30 -2.97 -0.88
N GLY A 291 -16.32 -3.79 -1.17
CA GLY A 291 -16.93 -3.92 -2.49
C GLY A 291 -17.57 -2.60 -2.97
N LEU A 292 -18.35 -1.95 -2.10
CA LEU A 292 -18.94 -0.64 -2.38
C LEU A 292 -17.86 0.43 -2.64
N TYR A 293 -16.81 0.47 -1.83
CA TYR A 293 -15.68 1.38 -2.02
C TYR A 293 -15.04 1.18 -3.39
N SER A 294 -14.75 -0.07 -3.75
CA SER A 294 -14.15 -0.42 -5.05
C SER A 294 -15.05 0.01 -6.22
N TYR A 295 -16.35 -0.27 -6.12
CA TYR A 295 -17.35 0.11 -7.13
C TYR A 295 -17.43 1.63 -7.33
N PHE A 296 -17.58 2.41 -6.26
CA PHE A 296 -17.68 3.87 -6.38
C PHE A 296 -16.36 4.52 -6.81
N CYS A 297 -15.22 3.99 -6.36
CA CYS A 297 -13.92 4.46 -6.81
C CYS A 297 -13.73 4.22 -8.33
N ALA A 298 -14.12 3.04 -8.83
CA ALA A 298 -14.09 2.75 -10.26
C ALA A 298 -15.04 3.65 -11.06
N GLN A 299 -16.24 3.92 -10.54
CA GLN A 299 -17.21 4.83 -11.17
C GLN A 299 -16.68 6.27 -11.27
N GLU A 300 -16.05 6.79 -10.22
CA GLU A 300 -15.46 8.13 -10.24
C GLU A 300 -14.27 8.26 -11.18
N ASN A 301 -13.44 7.21 -11.27
CA ASN A 301 -12.32 7.20 -12.20
C ASN A 301 -12.80 7.23 -13.66
N LYS A 302 -13.90 6.53 -13.98
CA LYS A 302 -14.53 6.60 -15.32
C LYS A 302 -15.06 8.00 -15.65
N LYS A 303 -15.69 8.68 -14.68
CA LYS A 303 -16.21 10.05 -14.87
C LYS A 303 -15.12 11.11 -15.09
N LYS A 304 -13.89 10.85 -14.64
CA LYS A 304 -12.73 11.76 -14.79
C LYS A 304 -11.98 11.60 -16.11
N GLN A 305 -12.22 10.52 -16.86
CA GLN A 305 -11.74 10.41 -18.23
C GLN A 305 -12.75 11.11 -19.16
N PRO A 306 -12.32 12.07 -19.99
CA PRO A 306 -13.21 12.63 -21.00
C PRO A 306 -13.58 11.53 -22.00
N ASP A 307 -14.88 11.38 -22.26
CA ASP A 307 -15.37 10.54 -23.35
C ASP A 307 -14.71 11.00 -24.67
N PRO A 308 -14.03 10.12 -25.41
CA PRO A 308 -13.52 10.46 -26.74
C PRO A 308 -14.65 10.75 -27.76
N LEU A 309 -15.92 10.54 -27.39
CA LEU A 309 -17.09 10.79 -28.23
C LEU A 309 -17.70 12.20 -28.07
N GLY A 310 -17.24 13.02 -27.11
CA GLY A 310 -17.85 14.32 -26.81
C GLY A 310 -17.34 15.51 -27.63
N SER A 311 -16.30 15.34 -28.46
CA SER A 311 -15.63 16.42 -29.19
C SER A 311 -15.99 16.51 -30.68
N GLN A 312 -17.02 15.80 -31.16
CA GLN A 312 -17.52 15.90 -32.55
C GLN A 312 -18.95 16.44 -32.71
N MET A 313 -19.64 16.83 -31.64
CA MET A 313 -20.95 17.48 -31.73
C MET A 313 -20.95 18.82 -30.99
N LYS A 314 -20.17 19.78 -31.48
CA LYS A 314 -20.34 21.19 -31.10
C LYS A 314 -19.94 22.20 -32.17
N ASP A 315 -20.09 21.83 -33.44
CA ASP A 315 -19.85 22.73 -34.57
C ASP A 315 -20.83 22.52 -35.75
N LYS A 316 -22.04 22.06 -35.45
CA LYS A 316 -23.16 22.01 -36.41
C LYS A 316 -24.40 22.56 -35.73
N ASP A 317 -24.40 23.85 -35.46
CA ASP A 317 -25.61 24.67 -35.30
C ASP A 317 -25.22 26.15 -35.36
N ALA A 318 -24.84 26.58 -36.56
CA ALA A 318 -24.98 27.96 -36.99
C ALA A 318 -25.69 27.93 -38.35
N THR A 319 -26.96 28.32 -38.33
CA THR A 319 -27.93 28.33 -39.43
C THR A 319 -27.49 29.17 -40.65
N PRO A 320 -28.11 28.94 -41.82
CA PRO A 320 -27.66 29.33 -43.16
C PRO A 320 -28.19 30.71 -43.55
N PHE A 321 -27.49 31.47 -44.40
CA PHE A 321 -28.10 32.40 -45.36
C PHE A 321 -27.04 33.00 -46.31
N LEU A 322 -27.39 33.04 -47.60
CA LEU A 322 -26.85 33.81 -48.72
C LEU A 322 -25.89 33.12 -49.74
N ALA A 323 -26.48 33.02 -50.94
CA ALA A 323 -25.89 33.18 -52.27
C ALA A 323 -25.27 31.95 -52.95
N LEU A 324 -26.16 31.18 -53.57
CA LEU A 324 -25.94 30.52 -54.85
C LEU A 324 -25.74 31.56 -55.98
N GLU A 325 -25.12 31.11 -57.06
CA GLU A 325 -24.96 31.73 -58.39
C GLU A 325 -23.80 32.73 -58.60
N LYS A 326 -22.71 32.25 -59.20
CA LYS A 326 -22.58 32.31 -60.67
C LYS A 326 -21.47 31.41 -61.21
N GLU A 327 -21.87 30.69 -62.26
CA GLU A 327 -21.06 29.92 -63.19
C GLU A 327 -19.97 30.75 -63.86
N GLY A 328 -18.98 30.04 -64.40
CA GLY A 328 -17.74 30.59 -64.94
C GLY A 328 -17.87 31.40 -66.22
N HIS A 329 -16.77 32.07 -66.55
CA HIS A 329 -16.37 32.28 -67.92
C HIS A 329 -14.85 32.46 -68.03
N GLU A 330 -14.38 32.08 -69.19
CA GLU A 330 -13.04 31.69 -69.61
C GLU A 330 -12.21 32.91 -70.12
N VAL A 331 -10.91 32.67 -70.35
CA VAL A 331 -10.00 33.32 -71.35
C VAL A 331 -8.98 34.40 -70.90
N LYS A 332 -7.68 34.04 -71.09
CA LYS A 332 -6.44 34.79 -71.44
C LYS A 332 -6.06 36.06 -70.63
N ASN A 333 -4.80 36.42 -70.40
CA ASN A 333 -3.58 36.41 -71.21
C ASN A 333 -2.38 36.70 -70.25
N SER A 334 -1.24 36.01 -70.36
CA SER A 334 0.04 36.52 -70.93
C SER A 334 0.94 37.32 -69.99
N ASP A 335 2.20 36.86 -69.91
CA ASP A 335 3.46 37.59 -69.65
C ASP A 335 3.60 38.30 -68.30
N LYS A 336 4.76 38.44 -67.65
CA LYS A 336 6.16 37.99 -67.77
C LYS A 336 6.83 38.52 -66.49
N ASP A 337 8.11 38.20 -66.30
CA ASP A 337 9.07 38.84 -65.38
C ASP A 337 8.96 38.49 -63.89
N SER A 338 10.02 38.38 -63.10
CA SER A 338 11.46 38.18 -63.28
C SER A 338 12.02 37.97 -61.86
N LEU A 339 12.84 36.94 -61.68
CA LEU A 339 14.14 36.99 -60.95
C LEU A 339 14.23 37.95 -59.74
N VAL A 340 14.40 37.41 -58.53
CA VAL A 340 15.71 37.17 -57.86
C VAL A 340 15.48 36.21 -56.70
#